data_AF-A0A950YN27-F1
#
_entry.id   AF-A0A950YN27-F1
#
_cell.length_a   1.000
_cell.length_b   1.000
_cell.length_c   1.000
_cell.angle_alpha   90.00
_cell.angle_beta   90.00
_cell.angle_gamma   90.00
#
_symmetry.space_group_name_H-M   'P 1'
#
loop_
_entity.id
_entity.type
_entity.pdbx_description
1 polymer ?
#
loop_
_entity_poly.entity_id
_entity_poly.type
_entity_poly.pdbx_seq_one_letter_code
_entity_poly.pdbx_strand_id
1 'polypeptide(L)'
;MPTPPRPPRSRWTSFVADPSDPRPRILFEEANPAHRARVELGANTILVHLSDEDGKGWTVLAVDRGSRRWAVAQARTQLEAAERAFDSLYGGDADRGP
;
A
#
# COMPACT_ATOMS: atom_id res chain seq x y z
N MET A 1 19.23 6.83 -10.26
CA MET A 1 19.30 6.29 -8.89
C MET A 1 19.93 4.90 -8.97
N PRO A 2 20.87 4.53 -8.09
CA PRO A 2 21.46 3.20 -8.11
C PRO A 2 20.39 2.13 -7.84
N THR A 3 20.46 1.01 -8.55
CA THR A 3 19.56 -0.12 -8.36
C THR A 3 19.80 -0.73 -6.98
N PRO A 4 18.78 -0.83 -6.10
CA PRO A 4 18.98 -1.48 -4.82
C PRO A 4 19.39 -2.94 -5.03
N PRO A 5 20.31 -3.48 -4.21
CA PRO A 5 20.77 -4.86 -4.35
C PRO A 5 19.59 -5.82 -4.23
N ARG A 6 19.49 -6.76 -5.17
CA ARG A 6 18.43 -7.78 -5.15
C ARG A 6 18.57 -8.61 -3.87
N PRO A 7 17.55 -8.67 -3.00
CA PRO A 7 17.63 -9.50 -1.81
C PRO A 7 17.77 -10.98 -2.24
N PRO A 8 18.72 -11.78 -1.71
CA PRO A 8 18.77 -13.22 -1.89
C PRO A 8 17.46 -13.87 -1.52
N ARG A 9 17.21 -14.99 -2.17
CA ARG A 9 15.92 -15.67 -2.26
C ARG A 9 15.33 -16.10 -0.91
N SER A 10 16.08 -16.03 0.20
CA SER A 10 15.68 -16.48 1.54
C SER A 10 15.39 -15.37 2.56
N ARG A 11 15.31 -14.09 2.17
CA ARG A 11 15.08 -12.97 3.11
C ARG A 11 13.81 -12.16 2.84
N TRP A 12 12.85 -12.76 2.14
CA TRP A 12 11.50 -12.18 2.02
C TRP A 12 10.74 -12.47 3.32
N THR A 13 10.36 -11.41 4.03
CA THR A 13 9.47 -11.48 5.20
C THR A 13 8.02 -11.35 4.72
N SER A 14 7.06 -11.66 5.59
CA SER A 14 5.63 -11.58 5.26
C SER A 14 4.89 -10.73 6.27
N PHE A 15 3.75 -10.17 5.83
CA PHE A 15 2.76 -9.61 6.73
C PHE A 15 1.86 -10.71 7.27
N VAL A 16 1.75 -10.80 8.59
CA VAL A 16 0.94 -11.79 9.29
C VAL A 16 -0.16 -11.11 10.11
N ALA A 17 -1.29 -11.79 10.27
CA ALA A 17 -2.36 -11.33 11.15
C ALA A 17 -2.07 -11.70 12.60
N ASP A 18 -2.58 -10.91 13.54
CA ASP A 18 -2.65 -11.33 14.93
C ASP A 18 -3.67 -12.50 15.04
N PRO A 19 -3.25 -13.70 15.46
CA PRO A 19 -4.15 -14.85 15.56
C PRO A 19 -5.21 -14.70 16.66
N SER A 20 -5.04 -13.74 17.58
CA SER A 20 -6.02 -13.44 18.62
C SER A 20 -7.13 -12.50 18.15
N ASP A 21 -6.93 -11.78 17.04
CA ASP A 21 -7.98 -10.95 16.43
C ASP A 21 -8.91 -11.84 15.59
N PRO A 22 -10.21 -11.95 15.94
CA PRO A 22 -11.15 -12.77 15.18
C PRO A 22 -11.44 -12.22 13.77
N ARG A 23 -11.11 -10.95 13.50
CA ARG A 23 -11.34 -10.28 12.19
C ARG A 23 -10.22 -9.27 11.90
N PRO A 24 -8.99 -9.76 11.63
CA PRO A 24 -7.82 -8.90 11.48
C PRO A 24 -7.98 -7.97 10.28
N ARG A 25 -7.93 -6.67 10.54
CA ARG A 25 -7.92 -5.61 9.51
C ARG A 25 -6.52 -5.04 9.25
N ILE A 26 -5.60 -5.29 10.18
CA ILE A 26 -4.21 -4.85 10.11
C ILE A 26 -3.34 -6.10 10.20
N LEU A 27 -2.33 -6.16 9.35
CA LEU A 27 -1.28 -7.15 9.37
C LEU A 27 0.02 -6.47 9.80
N PHE A 28 0.94 -7.25 10.33
CA PHE A 28 2.24 -6.79 10.83
C PHE A 28 3.35 -7.56 10.14
N GLU A 29 4.45 -6.89 9.81
CA GLU A 29 5.59 -7.62 9.28
C GLU A 29 6.12 -8.58 10.35
N GLU A 30 6.30 -9.86 10.01
CA GLU A 30 6.71 -10.92 10.94
C GLU A 30 8.02 -10.58 11.67
N ALA A 31 8.97 -9.93 10.98
CA ALA A 31 10.25 -9.53 11.53
C ALA A 31 10.26 -8.11 12.14
N ASN A 32 9.25 -7.28 11.86
CA ASN A 32 9.15 -5.90 12.33
C ASN A 32 7.67 -5.54 12.61
N PRO A 33 7.15 -5.84 13.82
CA PRO A 33 5.76 -5.58 14.13
C PRO A 33 5.36 -4.09 14.14
N ALA A 34 6.31 -3.16 14.09
CA ALA A 34 5.98 -1.75 13.91
C ALA A 34 5.53 -1.45 12.48
N HIS A 35 6.08 -2.16 11.50
CA HIS A 35 5.69 -2.07 10.09
C HIS A 35 4.36 -2.80 9.90
N ARG A 36 3.36 -2.07 9.41
CA ARG A 36 1.97 -2.54 9.31
C ARG A 36 1.45 -2.44 7.89
N ALA A 37 0.61 -3.40 7.52
CA ALA A 37 -0.14 -3.41 6.27
C ALA A 37 -1.65 -3.50 6.51
N ARG A 38 -2.43 -2.86 5.64
CA ARG A 38 -3.89 -3.03 5.58
C ARG A 38 -4.33 -3.01 4.12
N VAL A 39 -5.26 -3.89 3.77
CA VAL A 39 -5.87 -3.91 2.43
C VAL A 39 -7.33 -3.52 2.54
N GLU A 40 -7.73 -2.49 1.79
CA GLU A 40 -9.12 -2.09 1.62
C GLU A 40 -9.60 -2.42 0.21
N LEU A 41 -10.78 -3.02 0.14
CA LEU A 41 -11.40 -3.41 -1.12
C LEU A 41 -12.63 -2.55 -1.36
N GLY A 42 -12.54 -1.69 -2.37
CA GLY A 42 -13.71 -1.04 -2.98
C GLY A 42 -14.28 -1.87 -4.13
N ALA A 43 -15.38 -1.36 -4.71
CA ALA A 43 -15.97 -1.95 -5.90
C ALA A 43 -14.96 -2.00 -7.07
N ASN A 44 -14.30 -0.87 -7.33
CA ASN A 44 -13.41 -0.71 -8.48
C ASN A 44 -11.92 -0.58 -8.10
N THR A 45 -11.61 -0.25 -6.84
CA THR A 45 -10.24 0.08 -6.41
C THR A 45 -9.83 -0.80 -5.23
N ILE A 46 -8.57 -1.23 -5.22
CA ILE A 46 -7.91 -1.87 -4.08
C ILE A 46 -6.89 -0.88 -3.54
N LEU A 47 -6.91 -0.63 -2.23
CA LEU A 47 -5.88 0.15 -1.54
C LEU A 47 -5.06 -0.78 -0.67
N VAL A 48 -3.74 -0.74 -0.84
CA VAL A 48 -2.78 -1.37 0.06
C VAL A 48 -2.08 -0.27 0.83
N HIS A 49 -2.35 -0.17 2.12
CA HIS A 49 -1.72 0.78 3.03
C HIS A 49 -0.54 0.12 3.71
N LEU A 50 0.61 0.78 3.69
CA LEU A 50 1.82 0.41 4.43
C LEU A 50 2.19 1.57 5.35
N SER A 51 2.55 1.29 6.59
CA SER A 51 2.95 2.32 7.55
C SER A 51 4.15 1.90 8.37
N ASP A 52 4.99 2.86 8.73
CA ASP A 52 6.07 2.71 9.71
C ASP A 52 7.15 1.68 9.33
N GLU A 53 7.39 1.47 8.02
CA GLU A 53 8.53 0.68 7.50
C GLU A 53 9.88 1.24 8.02
N ASP A 54 10.11 2.53 7.78
CA ASP A 54 11.32 3.27 8.15
C ASP A 54 11.03 4.40 9.16
N GLY A 55 9.88 4.36 9.82
CA GLY A 55 9.37 5.40 10.73
C GLY A 55 8.12 6.13 10.24
N LYS A 56 7.73 7.21 10.92
CA LYS A 56 6.40 7.83 10.79
C LYS A 56 6.04 8.21 9.35
N GLY A 57 5.04 7.55 8.80
CA GLY A 57 4.48 7.86 7.49
C GLY A 57 3.64 6.73 6.92
N TRP A 58 3.00 7.02 5.80
CA TRP A 58 2.15 6.09 5.08
C TRP A 58 2.53 6.05 3.61
N THR A 59 2.67 4.85 3.08
CA THR A 59 2.72 4.57 1.64
C THR A 59 1.43 3.87 1.26
N VAL A 60 0.71 4.35 0.24
CA VAL A 60 -0.49 3.70 -0.27
C VAL A 60 -0.31 3.37 -1.74
N LEU A 61 -0.50 2.10 -2.08
CA LEU A 61 -0.64 1.61 -3.45
C LEU A 61 -2.14 1.50 -3.76
N ALA A 62 -2.61 2.27 -4.73
CA ALA A 62 -3.95 2.15 -5.29
C ALA A 62 -3.92 1.33 -6.58
N VAL A 63 -4.85 0.40 -6.75
CA VAL A 63 -4.98 -0.46 -7.93
C VAL A 63 -6.41 -0.44 -8.45
N ASP A 64 -6.59 -0.07 -9.71
CA ASP A 64 -7.86 -0.19 -10.41
C ASP A 64 -8.08 -1.67 -10.83
N ARG A 65 -9.21 -2.26 -10.43
CA ARG A 65 -9.47 -3.70 -10.61
C ARG A 65 -9.77 -4.07 -12.06
N GLY A 66 -10.40 -3.17 -12.81
CA GLY A 66 -10.80 -3.42 -14.19
C GLY A 66 -9.62 -3.29 -15.15
N SER A 67 -8.91 -2.17 -15.07
CA SER A 67 -7.81 -1.81 -15.97
C SER A 67 -6.44 -2.28 -15.49
N ARG A 68 -6.30 -2.69 -14.22
CA ARG A 68 -5.02 -3.05 -13.58
C ARG A 68 -3.99 -1.92 -13.55
N ARG A 69 -4.41 -0.68 -13.81
CA ARG A 69 -3.59 0.52 -13.55
C ARG A 69 -3.38 0.67 -12.06
N TRP A 70 -2.26 1.29 -11.71
CA TRP A 70 -1.89 1.48 -10.31
C TRP A 70 -1.17 2.80 -10.13
N ALA A 71 -1.23 3.32 -8.91
CA ALA A 71 -0.51 4.51 -8.48
C ALA A 71 -0.04 4.34 -7.04
N VAL A 72 1.08 5.00 -6.69
CA VAL A 72 1.65 4.99 -5.35
C VAL A 72 1.77 6.43 -4.87
N ALA A 73 1.37 6.69 -3.63
CA ALA A 73 1.62 7.96 -2.98
C ALA A 73 2.06 7.78 -1.52
N GLN A 74 2.77 8.79 -1.02
CA GLN A 74 3.24 8.85 0.35
C GLN A 74 2.73 10.11 1.05
N ALA A 75 2.42 10.00 2.33
CA ALA A 75 2.03 11.13 3.16
C ALA A 75 2.27 10.87 4.65
N ARG A 76 2.00 11.89 5.48
CA ARG A 76 2.13 11.79 6.95
C ARG A 76 0.97 11.02 7.58
N THR A 77 -0.19 11.01 6.94
CA THR A 77 -1.40 10.32 7.42
C THR A 77 -1.90 9.30 6.40
N GLN A 78 -2.63 8.30 6.88
CA GLN A 78 -3.20 7.26 6.01
C GLN A 78 -4.17 7.85 4.98
N LEU A 79 -5.03 8.77 5.40
CA LEU A 79 -6.07 9.37 4.56
C LEU A 79 -5.44 10.19 3.43
N GLU A 80 -4.49 11.07 3.75
CA GLU A 80 -3.81 11.91 2.76
C GLU A 80 -3.03 11.06 1.73
N ALA A 81 -2.37 9.98 2.17
CA ALA A 81 -1.67 9.08 1.26
C ALA A 81 -2.66 8.34 0.34
N ALA A 82 -3.81 7.93 0.87
CA ALA A 82 -4.84 7.25 0.10
C ALA A 82 -5.49 8.16 -0.94
N GLU A 83 -5.86 9.39 -0.56
CA GLU A 83 -6.41 10.41 -1.46
C GLU A 83 -5.44 10.71 -2.60
N ARG A 84 -4.17 10.97 -2.29
CA ARG A 84 -3.15 11.23 -3.32
C ARG A 84 -2.93 10.05 -4.27
N ALA A 85 -2.92 8.82 -3.75
CA ALA A 85 -2.77 7.63 -4.58
C ALA A 85 -4.00 7.44 -5.49
N PHE A 86 -5.20 7.68 -4.97
CA PHE A 86 -6.44 7.63 -5.74
C PHE A 86 -6.48 8.72 -6.82
N ASP A 87 -6.18 9.96 -6.46
CA ASP A 87 -6.13 11.10 -7.39
C ASP A 87 -5.05 10.89 -8.45
N SER A 88 -3.90 10.30 -8.10
CA SER A 88 -2.89 9.96 -9.11
C SER A 88 -3.34 8.84 -10.06
N LEU A 89 -4.16 7.90 -9.58
CA LEU A 89 -4.66 6.78 -10.38
C LEU A 89 -5.71 7.23 -11.41
N TYR A 90 -6.58 8.17 -11.03
CA TYR A 90 -7.74 8.59 -11.84
C TYR A 90 -7.66 10.03 -12.36
N GLY A 91 -6.88 10.90 -11.74
CA GLY A 91 -6.74 12.31 -12.12
C GLY A 91 -5.99 12.54 -13.44
N GLY A 92 -5.16 11.58 -13.88
CA GLY A 92 -4.49 11.62 -15.18
C GLY A 92 -5.38 11.23 -16.38
N ASP A 93 -6.55 10.62 -16.14
CA ASP A 93 -7.50 10.28 -17.21
C ASP A 93 -8.47 11.41 -17.54
N ALA A 94 -8.67 12.37 -16.63
CA ALA A 94 -9.56 13.50 -16.85
C ALA A 94 -9.04 14.46 -17.94
N ASP A 95 -7.73 14.50 -18.16
CA ASP A 95 -7.06 15.30 -19.20
C ASP A 95 -6.87 14.55 -20.54
N ARG A 96 -7.32 13.28 -20.61
CA ARG A 96 -7.23 12.44 -21.81
C ARG A 96 -8.61 11.91 -22.22
N GLY A 97 -9.55 12.82 -22.39
CA GLY A 97 -10.79 12.57 -23.13
C GLY A 97 -10.52 12.46 -24.65
N PRO A 98 -11.42 11.81 -25.42
CA PRO A 98 -11.23 11.42 -26.81
C PRO A 98 -10.92 12.56 -27.79
#